data_AF-A0A917VB38-F1
#
_entry.id   AF-A0A917VB38-F1
#
_cell.length_a   1.000
_cell.length_b   1.000
_cell.length_c   1.000
_cell.angle_alpha   90.00
_cell.angle_beta   90.00
_cell.angle_gamma   90.00
#
_symmetry.space_group_name_H-M   'P 1'
#
loop_
_entity.id
_entity.type
_entity.pdbx_description
1 polymer ?
#
loop_
_entity_poly.entity_id
_entity_poly.type
_entity_poly.pdbx_seq_one_letter_code
_entity_poly.pdbx_strand_id
1 'polypeptide(L)'
;MYQQDSGSRTELVVALLGAEVAESGLDAAAMRAVYSGDHDVWVDAIEASGMFGFPALAEITASWAADPRVLRDALLAEADELTQRRCMSAWAALDVRPIAAAR
;
A
#
# COMPACT_ATOMS: atom_id res chain seq x y z
N MET A 1 -0.99 -3.26 -33.26
CA MET A 1 -0.58 -2.36 -32.17
C MET A 1 -1.40 -2.75 -30.95
N TYR A 2 -0.86 -3.60 -30.08
CA TYR A 2 -1.58 -4.06 -28.88
C TYR A 2 -1.56 -2.93 -27.83
N GLN A 3 -2.50 -1.99 -27.95
CA GLN A 3 -2.66 -0.92 -26.97
C GLN A 3 -3.33 -1.50 -25.72
N GLN A 4 -2.50 -2.02 -24.81
CA GLN A 4 -2.61 -1.92 -23.35
C GLN A 4 -4.02 -2.12 -22.77
N ASP A 5 -4.49 -3.37 -22.69
CA ASP A 5 -5.64 -3.75 -21.86
C ASP A 5 -5.13 -4.29 -20.50
N SER A 6 -4.24 -3.51 -19.88
CA SER A 6 -3.80 -3.75 -18.50
C SER A 6 -4.28 -2.55 -17.69
N GLY A 7 -5.07 -2.79 -16.64
CA GLY A 7 -5.42 -1.74 -15.68
C GLY A 7 -4.19 -0.94 -15.28
N SER A 8 -4.39 0.35 -14.95
CA SER A 8 -3.31 1.18 -14.43
C SER A 8 -2.58 0.42 -13.33
N ARG A 9 -1.24 0.50 -13.22
CA ARG A 9 -0.49 -0.29 -12.22
C ARG A 9 -1.05 -0.11 -10.81
N THR A 10 -1.55 1.08 -10.50
CA THR A 10 -2.29 1.36 -9.27
C THR A 10 -3.55 0.51 -9.12
N GLU A 11 -4.35 0.35 -10.18
CA GLU A 11 -5.55 -0.51 -10.18
C GLU A 11 -5.18 -1.98 -9.96
N LEU A 12 -4.08 -2.46 -10.54
CA LEU A 12 -3.60 -3.82 -10.31
C LEU A 12 -3.09 -4.03 -8.87
N VAL A 13 -2.42 -3.03 -8.29
CA VAL A 13 -2.02 -3.06 -6.87
C VAL A 13 -3.25 -3.04 -5.96
N VAL A 14 -4.26 -2.23 -6.28
CA VAL A 14 -5.55 -2.20 -5.56
C VAL A 14 -6.23 -3.56 -5.64
N ALA A 15 -6.35 -4.14 -6.82
CA ALA A 15 -7.01 -5.43 -7.00
C ALA A 15 -6.29 -6.57 -6.25
N LEU A 16 -4.96 -6.50 -6.12
CA LEU A 16 -4.18 -7.53 -5.42
C LEU A 16 -4.20 -7.35 -3.90
N LEU A 17 -3.93 -6.14 -3.42
CA LEU A 17 -3.71 -5.89 -1.99
C LEU A 17 -4.97 -5.35 -1.29
N GLY A 18 -5.76 -4.55 -2.00
CA GLY A 18 -6.98 -3.94 -1.46
C GLY A 18 -8.04 -4.98 -1.13
N ALA A 19 -8.24 -5.99 -1.99
CA ALA A 19 -9.20 -7.06 -1.75
C ALA A 19 -8.84 -7.88 -0.49
N GLU A 20 -7.55 -8.24 -0.33
CA GLU A 20 -7.05 -8.96 0.85
C GLU A 20 -7.24 -8.14 2.13
N VAL A 21 -6.97 -6.83 2.09
CA VAL A 21 -7.21 -5.93 3.22
C VAL A 21 -8.70 -5.75 3.50
N ALA A 22 -9.55 -5.75 2.48
CA ALA A 22 -10.99 -5.68 2.67
C ALA A 22 -11.53 -6.94 3.38
N GLU A 23 -10.96 -8.11 3.10
CA GLU A 23 -11.34 -9.37 3.74
C GLU A 23 -10.75 -9.54 5.16
N SER A 24 -9.45 -9.29 5.31
CA SER A 24 -8.69 -9.59 6.55
C SER A 24 -8.56 -8.40 7.51
N GLY A 25 -8.76 -7.19 6.99
CA GLY A 25 -8.52 -5.94 7.72
C GLY A 25 -7.03 -5.57 7.80
N LEU A 26 -6.77 -4.29 8.07
CA LEU A 26 -5.42 -3.78 8.27
C LEU A 26 -5.22 -3.43 9.76
N ASP A 27 -4.28 -4.10 10.42
CA ASP A 27 -3.99 -3.84 11.82
C ASP A 27 -3.08 -2.62 12.04
N ALA A 28 -2.92 -2.20 13.30
CA ALA A 28 -2.13 -1.03 13.65
C ALA A 28 -0.61 -1.22 13.45
N ALA A 29 -0.11 -2.45 13.42
CA ALA A 29 1.31 -2.74 13.18
C ALA A 29 1.61 -2.62 11.69
N ALA A 30 0.79 -3.24 10.84
CA ALA A 30 0.81 -3.12 9.40
C ALA A 30 0.67 -1.65 8.96
N MET A 31 -0.25 -0.89 9.57
CA MET A 31 -0.39 0.54 9.30
C MET A 31 0.89 1.34 9.65
N ARG A 32 1.56 0.97 10.75
CA ARG A 32 2.81 1.63 11.15
C ARG A 32 3.96 1.27 10.21
N ALA A 33 4.02 0.02 9.72
CA ALA A 33 5.02 -0.40 8.74
C ALA A 33 4.87 0.39 7.43
N VAL A 34 3.65 0.51 6.91
CA VAL A 34 3.35 1.37 5.74
C VAL A 34 3.83 2.79 6.00
N TYR A 35 3.50 3.37 7.16
CA TYR A 35 3.90 4.72 7.54
C TYR A 35 5.42 4.92 7.62
N SER A 36 6.17 3.94 8.14
CA SER A 36 7.62 4.04 8.31
C SER A 36 8.42 3.72 7.05
N GLY A 37 7.76 3.33 5.95
CA GLY A 37 8.45 2.90 4.73
C GLY A 37 8.85 1.42 4.74
N ASP A 38 8.42 0.65 5.72
CA ASP A 38 8.65 -0.80 5.79
C ASP A 38 7.58 -1.49 4.92
N HIS A 39 7.92 -1.64 3.65
CA HIS A 39 6.99 -2.10 2.61
C HIS A 39 7.25 -3.53 2.15
N ASP A 40 8.26 -4.21 2.71
CA ASP A 40 8.77 -5.50 2.24
C ASP A 40 7.65 -6.55 2.13
N VAL A 41 6.77 -6.63 3.11
CA VAL A 41 5.63 -7.58 3.10
C VAL A 41 4.67 -7.34 1.92
N TRP A 42 4.52 -6.09 1.48
CA TRP A 42 3.67 -5.73 0.34
C TRP A 42 4.40 -5.94 -0.99
N VAL A 43 5.72 -5.73 -1.00
CA VAL A 43 6.57 -6.04 -2.15
C VAL A 43 6.57 -7.54 -2.41
N ASP A 44 6.75 -8.36 -1.38
CA ASP A 44 6.74 -9.82 -1.47
C ASP A 44 5.38 -10.33 -1.99
N ALA A 45 4.27 -9.75 -1.53
CA ALA A 45 2.94 -10.09 -2.02
C ALA A 45 2.77 -9.76 -3.52
N ILE A 46 3.25 -8.58 -3.96
CA ILE A 46 3.24 -8.20 -5.37
C ILE A 46 4.15 -9.11 -6.19
N GLU A 47 5.36 -9.41 -5.73
CA GLU A 47 6.31 -10.27 -6.42
C GLU A 47 5.75 -11.70 -6.56
N ALA A 48 5.16 -12.25 -5.50
CA ALA A 48 4.54 -13.57 -5.50
C ALA A 48 3.35 -13.68 -6.47
N SER A 49 2.68 -12.58 -6.80
CA SER A 49 1.61 -12.56 -7.80
C SER A 49 2.12 -12.81 -9.23
N GLY A 50 3.40 -12.54 -9.51
CA GLY A 50 4.01 -12.63 -10.84
C GLY A 50 3.46 -11.63 -11.87
N MET A 51 2.58 -10.69 -11.47
CA MET A 51 1.91 -9.76 -12.39
C MET A 51 2.81 -8.61 -12.84
N PHE A 52 3.86 -8.32 -12.09
CA PHE A 52 4.76 -7.20 -12.36
C PHE A 52 6.17 -7.69 -12.67
N GLY A 53 6.76 -7.19 -13.75
CA GLY A 53 8.19 -7.37 -14.00
C GLY A 53 9.03 -6.51 -13.07
N PHE A 54 10.31 -6.88 -12.91
CA PHE A 54 11.28 -6.20 -12.04
C PHE A 54 11.31 -4.66 -12.20
N PRO A 55 11.33 -4.07 -13.41
CA PRO A 55 11.32 -2.61 -13.55
C PRO A 55 10.04 -1.95 -13.01
N ALA A 56 8.89 -2.60 -13.20
CA ALA A 56 7.61 -2.09 -12.71
C ALA A 56 7.54 -2.17 -11.19
N LEU A 57 8.04 -3.27 -10.59
CA LEU A 57 8.13 -3.42 -9.14
C LEU A 57 9.04 -2.36 -8.51
N ALA A 58 10.18 -2.05 -9.15
CA ALA A 58 11.08 -1.00 -8.71
C ALA A 58 10.42 0.40 -8.77
N GLU A 59 9.61 0.69 -9.78
CA GLU A 59 8.87 1.95 -9.87
C GLU A 59 7.76 2.05 -8.82
N ILE A 60 7.03 0.97 -8.58
CA ILE A 60 5.99 0.89 -7.55
C ILE A 60 6.59 1.14 -6.17
N THR A 61 7.66 0.42 -5.82
CA THR A 61 8.35 0.56 -4.53
C THR A 61 8.97 1.94 -4.34
N ALA A 62 9.57 2.51 -5.39
CA ALA A 62 10.07 3.89 -5.35
C ALA A 62 8.93 4.90 -5.08
N SER A 63 7.74 4.69 -5.65
CA SER A 63 6.59 5.58 -5.42
C SER A 63 6.12 5.53 -3.96
N TRP A 64 6.14 4.34 -3.34
CA TRP A 64 5.74 4.18 -1.94
C TRP A 64 6.77 4.77 -0.97
N ALA A 65 8.06 4.60 -1.26
CA ALA A 65 9.12 5.22 -0.49
C ALA A 65 9.08 6.77 -0.57
N ALA A 66 8.68 7.32 -1.71
CA ALA A 66 8.51 8.76 -1.90
C ALA A 66 7.26 9.31 -1.20
N ASP A 67 6.13 8.59 -1.25
CA ASP A 67 4.92 8.92 -0.51
C ASP A 67 4.19 7.65 -0.03
N PRO A 68 4.32 7.30 1.27
CA PRO A 68 3.64 6.16 1.86
C PRO A 68 2.11 6.20 1.75
N ARG A 69 1.52 7.37 1.47
CA ARG A 69 0.08 7.50 1.25
C ARG A 69 -0.39 6.77 0.00
N VAL A 70 0.47 6.63 -1.00
CA VAL A 70 0.16 5.88 -2.23
C VAL A 70 -0.18 4.43 -1.91
N LEU A 71 0.63 3.77 -1.08
CA LEU A 71 0.37 2.40 -0.65
C LEU A 71 -0.83 2.31 0.28
N ARG A 72 -0.95 3.22 1.25
CA ARG A 72 -2.12 3.29 2.13
C ARG A 72 -3.42 3.37 1.32
N ASP A 73 -3.47 4.26 0.33
CA ASP A 73 -4.67 4.48 -0.47
C ASP A 73 -5.00 3.24 -1.31
N ALA A 74 -3.98 2.53 -1.81
CA ALA A 74 -4.17 1.27 -2.52
C ALA A 74 -4.70 0.15 -1.60
N LEU A 75 -4.15 0.01 -0.39
CA LEU A 75 -4.60 -0.98 0.60
C LEU A 75 -6.04 -0.72 1.06
N LEU A 76 -6.48 0.54 1.12
CA LEU A 76 -7.79 0.91 1.62
C LEU A 76 -8.84 1.09 0.53
N ALA A 77 -8.47 1.00 -0.76
CA ALA A 77 -9.35 1.30 -1.87
C ALA A 77 -10.63 0.43 -1.91
N GLU A 78 -10.52 -0.84 -1.51
CA GLU A 78 -11.67 -1.77 -1.46
C GLU A 78 -12.23 -1.96 -0.04
N ALA A 79 -11.61 -1.36 0.97
CA ALA A 79 -12.07 -1.47 2.34
C ALA A 79 -13.41 -0.73 2.54
N ASP A 80 -14.26 -1.23 3.44
CA ASP A 80 -15.50 -0.55 3.79
C ASP A 80 -15.24 0.79 4.53
N GLU A 81 -16.24 1.68 4.54
CA GLU A 81 -16.11 3.02 5.14
C GLU A 81 -15.67 3.01 6.60
N LEU A 82 -16.10 2.02 7.41
CA LEU A 82 -15.72 1.94 8.81
C LEU A 82 -14.23 1.60 8.93
N THR A 83 -13.76 0.64 8.13
CA THR A 83 -12.35 0.25 8.05
C THR A 83 -11.48 1.41 7.57
N GLN A 84 -11.89 2.11 6.50
CA GLN A 84 -11.20 3.31 6.01
C GLN A 84 -11.09 4.38 7.10
N ARG A 85 -12.20 4.70 7.78
CA ARG A 85 -12.22 5.75 8.84
C ARG A 85 -11.33 5.40 10.02
N ARG A 86 -11.31 4.14 10.45
CA ARG A 86 -10.43 3.65 11.52
C ARG A 86 -8.97 3.78 11.13
N CYS A 87 -8.63 3.33 9.92
CA CYS A 87 -7.28 3.39 9.37
C CYS A 87 -6.77 4.83 9.21
N MET A 88 -7.59 5.72 8.66
CA MET A 88 -7.24 7.14 8.52
C MET A 88 -7.05 7.84 9.87
N SER A 89 -7.86 7.48 10.88
CA SER A 89 -7.69 8.00 12.25
C SER A 89 -6.39 7.50 12.89
N ALA A 90 -6.03 6.23 12.69
CA ALA A 90 -4.77 5.66 13.16
C ALA A 90 -3.56 6.31 12.47
N TRP A 91 -3.63 6.53 11.16
CA TRP A 91 -2.60 7.24 10.39
C TRP A 91 -2.40 8.67 10.87
N ALA A 92 -3.49 9.42 11.08
CA ALA A 92 -3.42 10.79 11.58
C ALA A 92 -2.69 10.88 12.94
N ALA A 93 -2.86 9.87 13.80
CA ALA A 93 -2.12 9.80 15.06
C ALA A 93 -0.61 9.57 14.89
N LEU A 94 -0.19 8.96 13.78
CA LEU A 94 1.23 8.83 13.39
C LEU A 94 1.77 10.15 12.83
N ASP A 95 1.00 10.84 11.97
CA ASP A 95 1.39 12.15 11.41
C ASP A 95 1.61 13.24 12.47
N VAL A 96 0.90 13.17 13.60
CA VAL A 96 1.05 14.12 14.72
C VAL A 96 2.28 13.81 15.60
N ARG A 97 2.81 12.58 15.56
CA ARG A 97 4.08 12.26 16.22
C ARG A 97 5.20 12.43 15.19
N PRO A 98 6.03 13.48 15.27
CA PRO A 98 7.24 13.51 14.44
C PRO A 98 8.01 12.24 14.77
N ILE A 99 8.32 11.44 13.73
CA ILE A 99 9.21 10.29 13.85
C ILE A 99 10.48 10.86 14.45
N ALA A 100 10.69 10.66 15.75
CA ALA A 100 11.95 10.99 16.38
C ALA A 100 12.97 10.13 15.65
N ALA A 101 13.76 10.79 14.79
CA ALA A 101 14.78 10.16 13.98
C ALA A 101 15.64 9.28 14.89
N ALA A 102 15.45 7.97 14.79
CA ALA A 102 16.41 7.01 15.31
C ALA A 102 17.64 7.13 14.41
N ARG A 103 18.65 7.84 14.93
CA ARG A 103 20.03 7.80 14.46
C ARG A 103 20.69 6.50 14.87
#